data_AF-A0A973Q767-F1
#
_entry.id   AF-A0A973Q767-F1
#
_cell.length_a   1.000
_cell.length_b   1.000
_cell.length_c   1.000
_cell.angle_alpha   90.00
_cell.angle_beta   90.00
_cell.angle_gamma   90.00
#
_symmetry.space_group_name_H-M   'P 1'
#
loop_
_entity.id
_entity.type
_entity.pdbx_description
1 polymer ?
#
loop_
_entity_poly.entity_id
_entity_poly.type
_entity_poly.pdbx_seq_one_letter_code
_entity_poly.pdbx_strand_id
1 'polypeptide(L)'
;MTQGIADEIAAAHHADVALADRAAIDALAYFSAALEFRGETGDPAENERLRLLASTQHTKYDLLFATVLDPGAPVEGRRHAYDPRYRSLVDRHVHRLLHEDGIDHVRVLHDAHDLDRAVLLAVTAAASAVPA
;
A
#
# COMPACT_ATOMS: atom_id res chain seq x y z
N MET A 1 2.85 -0.98 -13.69
CA MET A 1 1.74 -0.50 -12.86
C MET A 1 0.39 -0.65 -13.55
N THR A 2 0.31 -0.50 -14.88
CA THR A 2 -0.95 -0.70 -15.63
C THR A 2 -1.50 -2.13 -15.58
N GLN A 3 -0.63 -3.16 -15.63
CA GLN A 3 -1.11 -4.55 -15.56
C GLN A 3 -1.75 -4.89 -14.21
N GLY A 4 -1.17 -4.45 -13.09
CA GLY A 4 -1.73 -4.75 -11.75
C GLY A 4 -3.11 -4.13 -11.54
N ILE A 5 -3.31 -2.86 -11.94
CA ILE A 5 -4.62 -2.21 -11.89
C ILE A 5 -5.61 -2.90 -12.83
N ALA A 6 -5.17 -3.33 -14.02
CA ALA A 6 -6.03 -4.05 -14.96
C ALA A 6 -6.44 -5.42 -14.41
N ASP A 7 -5.52 -6.16 -13.79
CA ASP A 7 -5.79 -7.45 -13.16
C ASP A 7 -6.73 -7.27 -11.95
N GLU A 8 -6.55 -6.21 -11.15
CA GLU A 8 -7.45 -5.85 -10.03
C GLU A 8 -8.88 -5.56 -10.53
N ILE A 9 -9.02 -4.74 -11.58
CA ILE A 9 -10.32 -4.43 -12.19
C ILE A 9 -10.97 -5.69 -12.76
N ALA A 10 -10.20 -6.55 -13.45
CA ALA A 10 -10.73 -7.79 -13.99
C ALA A 10 -11.20 -8.75 -12.89
N ALA A 11 -10.43 -8.87 -11.79
CA ALA A 11 -10.81 -9.68 -10.64
C ALA A 11 -12.07 -9.14 -9.95
N ALA A 12 -12.19 -7.82 -9.77
CA ALA A 12 -13.36 -7.18 -9.16
C ALA A 12 -14.68 -7.43 -9.94
N HIS A 13 -14.60 -7.78 -11.22
CA HIS A 13 -15.79 -8.14 -12.02
C HIS A 13 -16.16 -9.63 -11.96
N HIS A 14 -15.27 -10.50 -11.48
CA HIS A 14 -15.42 -11.96 -11.62
C HIS A 14 -15.23 -12.73 -10.32
N ALA A 15 -14.76 -12.09 -9.26
CA ALA A 15 -14.57 -12.68 -7.94
C ALA A 15 -15.40 -11.91 -6.91
N ASP A 16 -15.89 -12.63 -5.90
CA ASP A 16 -16.57 -12.01 -4.77
C ASP A 16 -15.59 -11.20 -3.90
N VAL A 17 -14.31 -11.58 -3.92
CA VAL A 17 -13.21 -10.92 -3.19
C VAL A 17 -11.95 -10.93 -4.06
N ALA A 18 -11.32 -9.76 -4.20
CA ALA A 18 -10.03 -9.61 -4.88
C ALA A 18 -8.97 -9.10 -3.89
N LEU A 19 -7.79 -9.74 -3.90
CA LEU A 19 -6.63 -9.27 -3.14
C LEU A 19 -5.74 -8.44 -4.06
N ALA A 20 -5.56 -7.17 -3.73
CA ALA A 20 -4.64 -6.28 -4.44
C ALA A 20 -3.29 -6.24 -3.70
N ASP A 21 -2.21 -6.60 -4.41
CA ASP A 21 -0.85 -6.39 -3.90
C ASP A 21 -0.42 -4.95 -4.18
N ARG A 22 -0.42 -4.15 -3.11
CA ARG A 22 -0.13 -2.69 -3.04
C ARG A 22 -1.23 -1.81 -3.64
N ALA A 23 -1.67 -0.85 -2.85
CA ALA A 23 -2.55 0.22 -3.29
C ALA A 23 -1.81 1.27 -4.14
N ALA A 24 -2.54 2.04 -4.96
CA ALA A 24 -1.98 3.10 -5.79
C ALA A 24 -1.12 4.12 -5.02
N ILE A 25 -1.48 4.40 -3.75
CA ILE A 25 -0.73 5.31 -2.86
C ILE A 25 0.71 4.84 -2.60
N ASP A 26 0.97 3.53 -2.66
CA ASP A 26 2.31 2.95 -2.49
C ASP A 26 3.26 3.47 -3.58
N ALA A 27 2.77 3.58 -4.82
CA ALA A 27 3.54 4.16 -5.93
C ALA A 27 4.06 5.57 -5.62
N LEU A 28 3.21 6.41 -5.02
CA LEU A 28 3.55 7.79 -4.65
C LEU A 28 4.54 7.83 -3.50
N ALA A 29 4.44 6.90 -2.56
CA ALA A 29 5.40 6.77 -1.47
C ALA A 29 6.79 6.37 -1.98
N TYR A 30 6.87 5.39 -2.89
CA TYR A 30 8.12 5.02 -3.55
C TYR A 30 8.71 6.18 -4.36
N PHE A 31 7.88 6.89 -5.12
CA PHE A 31 8.34 8.05 -5.89
C PHE A 31 8.89 9.16 -4.98
N SER A 32 8.17 9.51 -3.91
CA SER A 32 8.58 10.52 -2.93
C SER A 32 9.87 10.13 -2.21
N ALA A 33 9.95 8.87 -1.76
CA ALA A 33 11.15 8.32 -1.15
C ALA A 33 12.35 8.38 -2.11
N ALA A 34 12.13 8.14 -3.41
CA ALA A 34 13.20 8.15 -4.40
C ALA A 34 13.75 9.55 -4.63
N LEU A 35 12.88 10.57 -4.68
CA LEU A 35 13.30 11.97 -4.75
C LEU A 35 14.14 12.33 -3.52
N GLU A 36 13.63 12.05 -2.32
CA GLU A 36 14.36 12.38 -1.09
C GLU A 36 15.68 11.63 -0.97
N PHE A 37 15.71 10.35 -1.33
CA PHE A 37 16.93 9.54 -1.30
C PHE A 37 18.03 10.09 -2.21
N ARG A 38 17.65 10.76 -3.32
CA ARG A 38 18.59 11.46 -4.23
C ARG A 38 18.86 12.92 -3.85
N GLY A 39 18.20 13.45 -2.81
CA GLY A 39 18.26 14.87 -2.47
C GLY A 39 17.56 15.78 -3.48
N GLU A 40 16.61 15.24 -4.24
CA GLU A 40 15.83 15.96 -5.24
C GLU A 40 14.49 16.42 -4.66
N THR A 41 13.91 17.46 -5.27
CA THR A 41 12.53 17.87 -5.02
C THR A 41 11.72 17.68 -6.30
N GLY A 42 10.54 17.10 -6.18
CA GLY A 42 9.60 16.98 -7.30
C GLY A 42 8.90 18.30 -7.57
N ASP A 43 8.44 18.50 -8.80
CA ASP A 43 7.57 19.63 -9.14
C ASP A 43 6.26 19.52 -8.33
N PRO A 44 5.92 20.53 -7.50
CA PRO A 44 4.70 20.52 -6.71
C PRO A 44 3.43 20.29 -7.55
N ALA A 45 3.36 20.83 -8.77
CA ALA A 45 2.19 20.67 -9.63
C ALA A 45 2.03 19.23 -10.13
N GLU A 46 3.13 18.59 -10.51
CA GLU A 46 3.12 17.18 -10.93
C GLU A 46 2.85 16.25 -9.75
N ASN A 47 3.42 16.52 -8.58
CA ASN A 47 3.14 15.76 -7.36
C ASN A 47 1.65 15.78 -7.01
N GLU A 48 1.01 16.96 -7.08
CA GLU A 48 -0.42 17.10 -6.85
C GLU A 48 -1.23 16.35 -7.91
N ARG A 49 -0.84 16.43 -9.19
CA ARG A 49 -1.49 15.69 -10.26
C ARG A 49 -1.44 14.17 -10.03
N LEU A 50 -0.29 13.65 -9.61
CA LEU A 50 -0.10 12.24 -9.30
C LEU A 50 -0.92 11.81 -8.08
N ARG A 51 -1.00 12.67 -7.05
CA ARG A 51 -1.85 12.47 -5.86
C ARG A 51 -3.33 12.39 -6.21
N LEU A 52 -3.81 13.31 -7.04
CA LEU A 52 -5.18 13.29 -7.56
C LEU A 52 -5.47 12.04 -8.39
N LEU A 53 -4.51 11.55 -9.16
CA LEU A 53 -4.69 10.31 -9.91
C LEU A 53 -4.83 9.10 -8.97
N ALA A 54 -3.97 8.99 -7.94
CA ALA A 54 -4.03 7.90 -6.98
C ALA A 54 -5.33 7.91 -6.16
N SER A 55 -5.83 9.10 -5.80
CA SER A 55 -7.05 9.23 -4.99
C SER A 55 -8.29 8.62 -5.65
N THR A 56 -8.34 8.58 -6.99
CA THR A 56 -9.42 7.91 -7.75
C THR A 56 -9.50 6.40 -7.52
N GLN A 57 -8.44 5.79 -6.97
CA GLN A 57 -8.42 4.36 -6.67
C GLN A 57 -8.78 4.05 -5.21
N HIS A 58 -8.62 5.00 -4.28
CA HIS A 58 -8.74 4.72 -2.84
C HIS A 58 -10.13 4.22 -2.44
N THR A 59 -11.20 4.80 -2.99
CA THR A 59 -12.59 4.41 -2.69
C THR A 59 -12.94 2.99 -3.14
N LYS A 60 -12.07 2.31 -3.88
CA LYS A 60 -12.29 0.94 -4.36
C LYS A 60 -11.88 -0.13 -3.35
N TYR A 61 -11.13 0.23 -2.32
CA TYR A 61 -10.67 -0.71 -1.31
C TYR A 61 -11.65 -0.73 -0.13
N ASP A 62 -12.36 -1.84 0.07
CA ASP A 62 -13.21 -2.04 1.26
C ASP A 62 -12.39 -2.21 2.55
N LEU A 63 -11.16 -2.72 2.41
CA LEU A 63 -10.22 -2.94 3.50
C LEU A 63 -8.79 -2.73 3.02
N LEU A 64 -8.06 -1.84 3.68
CA LEU A 64 -6.67 -1.56 3.38
C LEU A 64 -5.79 -1.89 4.59
N PHE A 65 -4.75 -2.69 4.38
CA PHE A 65 -3.72 -2.96 5.38
C PHE A 65 -2.46 -2.16 5.06
N ALA A 66 -1.98 -1.41 6.05
CA ALA A 66 -0.72 -0.68 5.98
C ALA A 66 0.30 -1.34 6.92
N THR A 67 1.17 -2.18 6.36
CA THR A 67 2.24 -2.81 7.13
C THR A 67 3.24 -1.76 7.60
N VAL A 68 3.75 -1.94 8.81
CA VAL A 68 4.81 -1.11 9.37
C VAL A 68 6.13 -1.83 9.20
N LEU A 69 7.12 -1.16 8.64
CA LEU A 69 8.45 -1.71 8.45
C LEU A 69 9.06 -2.12 9.80
N ASP A 70 9.44 -3.40 9.91
CA ASP A 70 10.40 -3.86 10.91
C ASP A 70 11.81 -3.85 10.30
N PRO A 71 12.72 -2.99 10.79
CA PRO A 71 14.11 -2.97 10.34
C PRO A 71 14.89 -4.25 10.65
N GLY A 72 14.46 -5.02 11.65
CA GLY A 72 15.06 -6.29 12.06
C GLY A 72 14.62 -7.48 11.21
N ALA A 73 13.51 -7.37 10.48
CA ALA A 73 13.01 -8.43 9.63
C ALA A 73 13.95 -8.65 8.43
N PRO A 74 14.31 -9.91 8.13
CA PRO A 74 15.17 -10.24 6.99
C PRO A 74 14.49 -9.83 5.68
N VAL A 75 15.28 -9.31 4.73
CA VAL A 75 14.80 -9.09 3.36
C VAL A 75 14.79 -10.45 2.66
N GLU A 76 13.59 -11.02 2.48
CA GLU A 76 13.45 -12.28 1.77
C GLU A 76 13.70 -12.09 0.25
N GLY A 77 14.65 -12.86 -0.27
CA GLY A 77 14.93 -12.91 -1.72
C GLY A 77 15.99 -11.93 -2.22
N ARG A 78 16.89 -12.42 -3.09
CA ARG A 78 17.97 -11.63 -3.72
C ARG A 78 17.50 -10.61 -4.76
N ARG A 79 16.21 -10.58 -5.10
CA ARG A 79 15.68 -9.80 -6.23
C ARG A 79 15.59 -8.30 -5.93
N HIS A 80 15.53 -7.93 -4.65
CA HIS A 80 15.33 -6.57 -4.20
C HIS A 80 16.15 -6.27 -2.93
N ALA A 81 17.48 -6.31 -3.04
CA ALA A 81 18.38 -5.81 -1.99
C ALA A 81 18.30 -4.28 -1.91
N TYR A 82 17.16 -3.75 -1.45
CA TYR A 82 16.96 -2.33 -1.27
C TYR A 82 17.83 -1.82 -0.12
N ASP A 83 18.40 -0.62 -0.30
CA ASP A 83 19.08 0.11 0.76
C ASP A 83 18.13 0.25 1.98
N PRO A 84 18.55 -0.14 3.20
CA PRO A 84 17.72 -0.03 4.39
C PRO A 84 17.18 1.39 4.62
N ARG A 85 17.97 2.41 4.28
CA ARG A 85 17.54 3.82 4.39
C ARG A 85 16.39 4.11 3.43
N TYR A 86 16.47 3.58 2.21
CA TYR A 86 15.39 3.73 1.23
C TYR A 86 14.11 3.03 1.70
N ARG A 87 14.22 1.84 2.30
CA ARG A 87 13.06 1.14 2.90
C ARG A 87 12.39 1.98 4.00
N SER A 88 13.18 2.57 4.89
CA SER A 88 12.66 3.46 5.94
C SER A 88 12.01 4.72 5.37
N LEU A 89 12.55 5.28 4.28
CA LEU A 89 11.92 6.42 3.59
C LEU A 89 10.55 6.02 3.03
N VAL A 90 10.46 4.90 2.31
CA VAL A 90 9.19 4.41 1.76
C VAL A 90 8.15 4.22 2.85
N ASP A 91 8.48 3.51 3.93
CA ASP A 91 7.57 3.31 5.07
C ASP A 91 7.04 4.64 5.62
N ARG A 92 7.93 5.58 5.90
CA ARG A 92 7.56 6.91 6.39
C ARG A 92 6.66 7.65 5.39
N HIS A 93 6.95 7.58 4.09
CA HIS A 93 6.13 8.23 3.07
C HIS A 93 4.76 7.59 2.91
N VAL A 94 4.64 6.25 2.97
CA VAL A 94 3.35 5.54 2.93
C VAL A 94 2.47 6.02 4.09
N HIS A 95 2.95 5.90 5.32
CA HIS A 95 2.16 6.27 6.51
C HIS A 95 1.84 7.77 6.56
N ARG A 96 2.74 8.63 6.10
CA ARG A 96 2.47 10.06 5.97
C ARG A 96 1.35 10.34 4.96
N LEU A 97 1.42 9.75 3.77
CA LEU A 97 0.41 9.97 2.73
C LEU A 97 -0.96 9.43 3.14
N LEU A 98 -1.02 8.22 3.74
CA LEU A 98 -2.26 7.65 4.28
C LEU A 98 -2.91 8.57 5.31
N HIS A 99 -2.10 9.17 6.20
CA HIS A 99 -2.59 10.10 7.21
C HIS A 99 -3.07 11.42 6.60
N GLU A 100 -2.26 12.04 5.72
CA GLU A 100 -2.59 13.32 5.11
C GLU A 100 -3.84 13.26 4.21
N ASP A 101 -4.04 12.13 3.51
CA ASP A 101 -5.20 11.91 2.63
C ASP A 101 -6.44 11.40 3.38
N GLY A 102 -6.34 11.16 4.70
CA GLY A 102 -7.44 10.63 5.49
C GLY A 102 -7.94 9.27 4.99
N ILE A 103 -7.03 8.42 4.51
CA ILE A 103 -7.39 7.10 3.96
C ILE A 103 -7.55 6.13 5.13
N ASP A 104 -8.74 5.55 5.26
CA ASP A 104 -9.00 4.53 6.27
C ASP A 104 -8.15 3.28 6.02
N HIS A 105 -7.41 2.85 7.04
CA HIS A 105 -6.53 1.70 6.95
C HIS A 105 -6.30 1.06 8.31
N VAL A 106 -5.97 -0.23 8.28
CA VAL A 106 -5.51 -0.98 9.45
C VAL A 106 -4.00 -1.03 9.42
N ARG A 107 -3.37 -0.43 10.43
CA ARG A 107 -1.93 -0.60 10.65
C ARG A 107 -1.64 -2.01 11.15
N VAL A 108 -0.60 -2.63 10.59
CA VAL A 108 -0.17 -4.00 10.91
C VAL A 108 1.31 -3.99 11.27
N LEU A 109 1.64 -4.30 12.53
CA LEU A 109 3.02 -4.45 12.99
C LEU A 109 3.57 -5.83 12.64
N HIS A 110 4.90 -5.96 12.65
CA HIS A 110 5.59 -7.23 12.44
C HIS A 110 5.66 -8.05 13.73
N ASP A 111 4.51 -8.44 14.26
CA ASP A 111 4.41 -9.38 15.37
C ASP A 111 3.25 -10.36 15.14
N ALA A 112 3.33 -11.53 15.77
CA ALA A 112 2.38 -12.61 15.52
C ALA A 112 0.93 -12.19 15.83
N HIS A 113 0.71 -11.37 16.85
CA HIS A 113 -0.62 -10.96 17.24
C HIS A 113 -1.27 -10.05 16.19
N ASP A 114 -0.52 -9.07 15.69
CA ASP A 114 -1.03 -8.15 14.67
C ASP A 114 -1.23 -8.83 13.31
N LEU A 115 -0.36 -9.80 12.97
CA LEU A 115 -0.52 -10.60 11.76
C LEU A 115 -1.77 -11.48 11.82
N ASP A 116 -1.98 -12.20 12.92
CA ASP A 116 -3.18 -13.02 13.13
C ASP A 116 -4.46 -12.17 13.09
N ARG A 117 -4.42 -10.99 13.73
CA ARG A 117 -5.52 -10.02 13.72
C ARG A 117 -5.83 -9.54 12.30
N ALA A 118 -4.81 -9.22 11.50
CA ALA A 118 -4.99 -8.77 10.12
C ALA A 118 -5.64 -9.87 9.25
N VAL A 119 -5.17 -11.11 9.37
CA VAL A 119 -5.76 -12.26 8.65
C VAL A 119 -7.22 -12.47 9.07
N LEU A 120 -7.52 -12.44 10.36
CA LEU A 120 -8.88 -12.61 10.85
C LEU A 120 -9.83 -11.52 10.32
N LEU A 121 -9.37 -10.25 10.30
CA LEU A 121 -10.13 -9.14 9.73
C LEU A 121 -10.41 -9.34 8.25
N ALA A 122 -9.39 -9.74 7.47
CA ALA A 122 -9.53 -10.01 6.05
C ALA A 122 -10.56 -11.11 5.76
N VAL A 123 -10.48 -12.24 6.48
CA VAL A 123 -11.41 -13.37 6.32
C VAL A 123 -12.83 -12.98 6.74
N THR A 124 -12.98 -12.21 7.82
CA THR A 124 -14.30 -11.77 8.30
C THR A 124 -14.96 -10.79 7.33
N ALA A 125 -14.19 -9.84 6.79
CA ALA A 125 -14.68 -8.91 5.78
C ALA A 125 -15.09 -9.65 4.49
N ALA A 126 -14.24 -10.58 4.02
CA ALA A 126 -14.53 -11.42 2.87
C ALA A 126 -15.83 -12.23 3.07
N ALA A 127 -15.98 -12.92 4.19
CA ALA A 127 -17.17 -13.73 4.48
C ALA A 127 -18.47 -12.89 4.56
N SER A 128 -18.37 -11.61 4.91
CA SER A 128 -19.52 -10.70 4.97
C SER A 128 -19.90 -10.14 3.59
N ALA A 129 -18.97 -10.16 2.62
CA ALA A 129 -19.17 -9.65 1.27
C ALA A 129 -19.77 -10.70 0.30
N VAL A 130 -19.64 -12.00 0.61
CA VAL A 130 -20.21 -13.08 -0.21
C VAL A 130 -21.65 -13.39 0.24
N PRO A 131 -22.68 -13.19 -0.60
CA PRO A 131 -24.03 -13.63 -0.28
C PRO A 131 -24.11 -15.16 -0.22
N ALA A 132 -24.92 -15.67 0.72
CA ALA A 132 -25.10 -17.10 1.00
C ALA A 132 -25.75 -17.88 -0.16
#